data_AF-A0A270P863-F1
#
_entry.id   AF-A0A270P863-F1
#
_cell.length_a   1.000
_cell.length_b   1.000
_cell.length_c   1.000
_cell.angle_alpha   90.00
_cell.angle_beta   90.00
_cell.angle_gamma   90.00
#
_symmetry.space_group_name_H-M   'P 1'
#
loop_
_entity.id
_entity.type
_entity.pdbx_description
1 polymer ?
#
loop_
_entity_poly.entity_id
_entity_poly.type
_entity_poly.pdbx_seq_one_letter_code
_entity_poly.pdbx_strand_id
1 'polypeptide(L)'
;MIVEPYEIEDTSGWLGCPTPLETCRHQLRMLENEVEELTLQLRQARQNIFKLVEMHAEAIRQRDDAMGSLRERSGESATLCKQLYDLDISARLHQRESERLRGILDGLIAQPKTVP
;
A
#
# COMPACT_ATOMS: atom_id res chain seq x y z
N MET A 1 -1.77 -26.89 84.75
CA MET A 1 -1.10 -25.85 83.95
C MET A 1 -2.05 -25.53 82.81
N ILE A 2 -2.62 -24.31 82.81
CA ILE A 2 -3.61 -23.87 81.83
C ILE A 2 -2.82 -23.47 80.58
N VAL A 3 -3.06 -24.15 79.46
CA VAL A 3 -2.43 -23.82 78.17
C VAL A 3 -3.26 -22.69 77.56
N GLU A 4 -2.66 -21.51 77.36
CA GLU A 4 -3.35 -20.36 76.78
C GLU A 4 -3.72 -20.64 75.30
N PRO A 5 -4.97 -20.43 74.87
CA PRO A 5 -5.47 -20.94 73.57
C PRO A 5 -4.98 -20.20 72.31
N TYR A 6 -4.01 -19.30 72.40
CA TYR A 6 -3.69 -18.34 71.34
C TYR A 6 -2.21 -18.28 70.92
N GLU A 7 -1.36 -19.19 71.38
CA GLU A 7 -0.01 -19.30 70.80
C GLU A 7 -0.10 -20.03 69.46
N ILE A 8 0.06 -19.27 68.36
CA ILE A 8 0.23 -19.82 67.02
C ILE A 8 1.59 -20.53 66.99
N GLU A 9 1.61 -21.78 66.54
CA GLU A 9 2.83 -22.59 66.40
C GLU A 9 3.86 -21.86 65.52
N ASP A 10 5.11 -21.75 65.99
CA ASP A 10 6.19 -21.12 65.24
C ASP A 10 6.58 -22.01 64.05
N THR A 11 6.00 -21.69 62.90
CA THR A 11 6.21 -22.42 61.64
C THR A 11 7.44 -21.95 60.85
N SER A 12 8.29 -21.08 61.42
CA SER A 12 9.49 -20.56 60.76
C SER A 12 10.46 -21.65 60.27
N GLY A 13 10.40 -22.85 60.85
CA GLY A 13 11.19 -24.02 60.45
C GLY A 13 10.54 -24.97 59.42
N TRP A 14 9.25 -24.83 59.09
CA TRP A 14 8.53 -25.83 58.29
C TRP A 14 8.91 -25.87 56.81
N LEU A 15 9.39 -24.76 56.25
CA LEU A 15 9.66 -24.67 54.82
C LEU A 15 11.14 -24.62 54.45
N GLY A 16 12.05 -24.53 55.44
CA GLY A 16 13.50 -24.41 55.21
C GLY A 16 13.83 -23.26 54.26
N CYS A 17 14.18 -22.09 54.77
CA CYS A 17 14.55 -20.97 53.91
C CYS A 17 15.70 -21.40 52.98
N PRO A 18 15.57 -21.21 51.65
CA PRO A 18 16.60 -21.65 50.71
C PRO A 18 17.91 -21.00 51.10
N THR A 19 18.98 -21.79 51.10
CA THR A 19 20.30 -21.26 51.41
C THR A 19 20.67 -20.18 50.39
N PRO A 20 21.55 -19.23 50.75
CA PRO A 20 22.02 -18.22 49.79
C PRO A 20 22.57 -18.84 48.49
N LEU A 21 23.26 -19.98 48.60
CA LEU A 21 23.80 -20.71 47.43
C LEU A 21 22.69 -21.25 46.53
N GLU A 22 21.61 -21.81 47.10
CA GLU A 22 20.47 -22.31 46.33
C GLU A 22 19.73 -21.17 45.63
N THR A 23 19.55 -20.05 46.33
CA THR A 23 18.97 -18.83 45.76
C THR A 23 19.82 -18.32 44.59
N CYS A 24 21.14 -18.22 44.75
CA CYS A 24 22.03 -17.80 43.67
C CYS A 24 21.98 -18.77 42.47
N ARG A 25 21.96 -20.09 42.71
CA ARG A 25 21.85 -21.09 41.63
C ARG A 25 20.53 -20.97 40.88
N HIS A 26 19.44 -20.72 41.58
CA HIS A 26 18.13 -20.51 40.97
C HIS A 26 18.12 -19.24 40.11
N GLN A 27 18.66 -18.13 40.63
CA GLN A 27 18.77 -16.87 39.88
C GLN A 27 19.63 -17.02 38.62
N LEU A 28 20.76 -17.73 38.70
CA LEU A 28 21.59 -18.01 37.52
C LEU A 28 20.80 -18.74 36.43
N ARG A 29 20.06 -19.80 36.79
CA ARG A 29 19.22 -20.54 35.84
C ARG A 29 18.13 -19.67 35.21
N MET A 30 17.51 -18.79 36.01
CA MET A 30 16.49 -17.87 35.50
C MET A 30 17.08 -16.89 34.49
N LEU A 31 18.25 -16.33 34.78
CA LEU A 31 18.95 -15.41 33.89
C LEU A 31 19.43 -16.11 32.61
N GLU A 32 19.95 -17.34 32.71
CA GLU A 32 20.32 -18.15 31.55
C GLU A 32 19.12 -18.35 30.60
N ASN A 33 17.97 -18.76 31.15
CA ASN A 33 16.74 -18.94 30.37
C ASN A 33 16.26 -17.63 29.73
N GLU A 34 16.31 -16.53 30.47
CA GLU A 34 15.87 -15.22 29.95
C GLU A 34 16.78 -14.73 28.81
N VAL A 35 18.10 -14.93 28.93
CA VAL A 35 19.05 -14.60 27.86
C VAL A 35 18.81 -15.45 26.61
N GLU A 36 18.51 -16.75 26.78
CA GLU A 36 18.17 -17.63 25.66
C GLU A 36 16.89 -17.16 24.93
N GLU A 37 15.84 -16.85 25.69
CA GLU A 37 14.57 -16.36 25.14
C GLU A 37 14.74 -15.01 24.41
N LEU A 38 15.43 -14.05 25.03
CA LEU A 38 15.71 -12.76 24.39
C LEU A 38 16.55 -12.92 23.12
N THR A 39 17.49 -13.87 23.12
CA THR A 39 18.30 -14.17 21.93
C THR A 39 17.44 -14.72 20.80
N LEU A 40 16.48 -15.59 21.11
CA LEU A 40 15.52 -16.12 20.13
C LEU A 40 14.63 -15.01 19.57
N GLN A 41 14.02 -14.21 20.43
CA GLN A 41 13.17 -13.08 20.04
C GLN A 41 13.94 -12.08 19.16
N LEU A 42 15.18 -11.78 19.51
CA LEU A 42 16.03 -10.87 18.75
C LEU A 42 16.37 -11.42 17.36
N ARG A 43 16.61 -12.74 17.22
CA ARG A 43 16.80 -13.37 15.91
C ARG A 43 15.53 -13.28 15.07
N GLN A 44 14.37 -13.57 15.66
CA GLN A 44 13.09 -13.48 14.96
C GLN A 44 12.77 -12.04 14.54
N ALA A 45 12.97 -11.07 15.42
CA ALA A 45 12.75 -9.66 15.14
C ALA A 45 13.64 -9.17 13.99
N ARG A 46 14.93 -9.58 13.97
CA ARG A 46 15.83 -9.27 12.86
C ARG A 46 15.33 -9.86 11.54
N GLN A 47 14.94 -11.13 11.52
CA GLN A 47 14.39 -11.75 10.30
C GLN A 47 13.13 -11.04 9.80
N ASN A 48 12.22 -10.67 10.71
CA ASN A 48 11.01 -9.94 10.38
C ASN A 48 11.33 -8.56 9.76
N ILE A 49 12.29 -7.83 10.33
CA ILE A 49 12.74 -6.54 9.80
C ILE A 49 13.32 -6.71 8.39
N PHE A 50 14.19 -7.71 8.18
CA PHE A 50 14.75 -7.98 6.84
C PHE A 50 13.66 -8.25 5.81
N LYS A 51 12.70 -9.12 6.15
CA LYS A 51 11.56 -9.43 5.27
C LYS A 51 10.71 -8.18 4.98
N LEU A 52 10.47 -7.34 5.99
CA LEU A 52 9.70 -6.11 5.82
C LEU A 52 10.41 -5.11 4.88
N VAL A 53 11.74 -4.99 5.02
CA VAL A 53 12.56 -4.14 4.13
C VAL A 53 12.50 -4.65 2.69
N GLU A 54 12.60 -5.97 2.49
CA GLU A 54 12.49 -6.59 1.17
C GLU A 54 11.12 -6.36 0.53
N MET A 55 10.04 -6.61 1.28
CA MET A 55 8.66 -6.35 0.84
C MET A 55 8.45 -4.87 0.52
N HIS A 56 9.01 -3.96 1.31
CA HIS A 56 8.91 -2.52 1.04
C HIS A 56 9.65 -2.15 -0.26
N ALA A 57 10.84 -2.70 -0.49
CA ALA A 57 11.58 -2.46 -1.73
C ALA A 57 10.81 -2.97 -2.95
N GLU A 58 10.15 -4.12 -2.84
CA GLU A 58 9.26 -4.63 -3.89
C GLU A 58 8.04 -3.73 -4.12
N ALA A 59 7.37 -3.28 -3.05
CA ALA A 59 6.22 -2.40 -3.14
C ALA A 59 6.57 -1.05 -3.80
N ILE A 60 7.76 -0.50 -3.53
CA ILE A 60 8.24 0.72 -4.20
C ILE A 60 8.37 0.48 -5.71
N ARG A 61 9.00 -0.63 -6.12
CA ARG A 61 9.14 -0.96 -7.56
C ARG A 61 7.78 -1.07 -8.24
N GLN A 62 6.86 -1.84 -7.66
CA GLN A 62 5.51 -2.01 -8.21
C GLN A 62 4.76 -0.68 -8.31
N ARG A 63 4.87 0.20 -7.29
CA ARG A 63 4.30 1.55 -7.33
C ARG A 63 4.88 2.35 -8.47
N ASP A 64 6.20 2.36 -8.64
CA ASP A 64 6.87 3.16 -9.65
C ASP A 64 6.51 2.69 -11.07
N ASP A 65 6.43 1.37 -11.29
CA ASP A 65 5.97 0.78 -12.55
C ASP A 65 4.50 1.16 -12.85
N ALA A 66 3.63 1.07 -11.85
CA ALA A 66 2.23 1.45 -11.98
C ALA A 66 2.07 2.95 -12.27
N MET A 67 2.83 3.81 -11.60
CA MET A 67 2.83 5.25 -11.87
C MET A 67 3.37 5.57 -13.26
N GLY A 68 4.40 4.87 -13.73
CA GLY A 68 4.91 4.99 -15.09
C GLY A 68 3.83 4.68 -16.12
N SER A 69 3.16 3.53 -15.94
CA SER A 69 2.06 3.09 -16.81
C SER A 69 0.88 4.08 -16.81
N LEU A 70 0.52 4.63 -15.65
CA LEU A 70 -0.55 5.64 -15.55
C LEU A 70 -0.18 6.93 -16.28
N ARG A 71 1.07 7.38 -16.18
CA ARG A 71 1.56 8.58 -16.88
C ARG A 71 1.54 8.39 -18.39
N GLU A 72 1.99 7.23 -18.87
CA GLU A 72 1.97 6.89 -20.29
C GLU A 72 0.54 6.91 -20.83
N ARG A 73 -0.37 6.15 -20.20
CA ARG A 73 -1.79 6.08 -20.62
C ARG A 73 -2.50 7.42 -20.53
N SER A 74 -2.17 8.24 -19.53
CA SER A 74 -2.69 9.60 -19.42
C SER A 74 -2.19 10.49 -20.56
N GLY A 75 -0.91 10.37 -20.93
CA GLY A 75 -0.33 11.06 -22.08
C GLY A 75 -1.00 10.65 -23.39
N GLU A 76 -1.14 9.34 -23.63
CA GLU A 76 -1.87 8.80 -24.78
C GLU A 76 -3.29 9.35 -24.85
N SER A 77 -4.04 9.31 -23.74
CA SER A 77 -5.40 9.85 -23.70
C SER A 77 -5.45 11.33 -24.04
N ALA A 78 -4.49 12.14 -23.58
CA ALA A 78 -4.42 13.56 -23.91
C ALA A 78 -4.15 13.78 -25.41
N THR A 79 -3.27 12.97 -26.01
CA THR A 79 -3.02 13.03 -27.45
C THR A 79 -4.25 12.64 -28.27
N LEU A 80 -4.97 11.60 -27.87
CA LEU A 80 -6.20 11.15 -28.52
C LEU A 80 -7.30 12.21 -28.41
N CYS A 81 -7.48 12.83 -27.24
CA CYS A 81 -8.44 13.93 -27.07
C CYS A 81 -8.13 15.10 -28.01
N LYS A 82 -6.85 15.46 -28.18
CA LYS A 82 -6.45 16.50 -29.14
C LYS A 82 -6.78 16.10 -30.57
N GLN A 83 -6.44 14.88 -30.98
CA GLN A 83 -6.73 14.38 -32.32
C GLN A 83 -8.23 14.37 -32.62
N LEU A 84 -9.07 13.96 -31.66
CA LEU A 84 -10.52 14.00 -31.80
C LEU A 84 -11.05 15.42 -31.98
N TYR A 85 -10.50 16.38 -31.22
CA TYR A 85 -10.86 17.78 -31.36
C TYR A 85 -10.49 18.35 -32.73
N ASP A 86 -9.26 18.10 -33.19
CA ASP A 86 -8.78 18.54 -34.50
C ASP A 86 -9.63 17.91 -35.63
N LEU A 87 -9.97 16.62 -35.50
CA LEU A 87 -10.84 15.92 -36.44
C LEU A 87 -12.26 16.49 -36.46
N ASP A 88 -12.87 16.78 -35.31
CA ASP A 88 -14.20 17.40 -35.21
C ASP A 88 -14.24 18.77 -35.89
N ILE A 89 -13.20 19.60 -35.70
CA ILE A 89 -13.08 20.88 -36.40
C ILE A 89 -13.05 20.67 -37.91
N SER A 90 -12.19 19.75 -38.39
CA SER A 90 -12.05 19.48 -39.82
C SER A 90 -13.36 18.97 -40.43
N ALA A 91 -14.07 18.07 -39.74
CA ALA A 91 -15.35 17.54 -40.17
C ALA A 91 -16.41 18.64 -40.30
N ARG A 92 -16.49 19.55 -39.31
CA ARG A 92 -17.41 20.70 -39.36
C ARG A 92 -17.09 21.65 -40.51
N LEU A 93 -15.81 21.89 -40.79
CA LEU A 93 -15.39 22.73 -41.91
C LEU A 93 -15.79 22.09 -43.26
N HIS A 94 -15.50 20.81 -43.45
CA HIS A 94 -15.88 20.07 -44.66
C HIS A 94 -17.40 20.02 -44.84
N GLN A 95 -18.16 19.85 -43.76
CA GLN A 95 -19.62 19.87 -43.80
C GLN A 95 -20.16 21.23 -44.29
N ARG A 96 -19.64 22.33 -43.75
CA ARG A 96 -20.02 23.69 -44.18
C ARG A 96 -19.69 23.94 -45.65
N GLU A 97 -18.52 23.50 -46.11
CA GLU A 97 -18.12 23.67 -47.51
C GLU A 97 -19.02 22.84 -48.44
N SER A 98 -19.35 21.61 -48.05
CA SER A 98 -20.29 20.76 -48.80
C SER A 98 -21.68 21.39 -48.89
N GLU A 99 -22.20 21.94 -47.80
CA GLU A 99 -23.50 22.66 -47.77
C GLU A 99 -23.46 23.90 -48.67
N ARG A 100 -22.36 24.66 -48.64
CA ARG A 100 -22.15 25.83 -49.49
C ARG A 100 -22.17 25.46 -50.98
N LEU A 101 -21.38 24.45 -51.36
CA LEU A 101 -21.30 23.99 -52.75
C LEU A 101 -22.65 23.48 -53.26
N ARG A 102 -23.40 22.77 -52.41
CA ARG A 102 -24.76 22.33 -52.73
C ARG A 102 -25.71 23.51 -52.98
N GLY A 103 -25.66 24.55 -52.14
CA GLY A 103 -26.46 25.76 -52.35
C GLY A 103 -26.13 26.49 -53.67
N ILE A 104 -24.85 26.54 -54.06
CA ILE A 104 -24.42 27.11 -55.36
C ILE A 104 -24.98 26.27 -56.51
N LEU A 105 -24.87 24.95 -56.43
CA LEU A 105 -25.39 24.04 -57.46
C LEU A 105 -26.90 24.19 -57.64
N ASP A 106 -27.65 24.21 -56.54
CA ASP A 106 -29.11 24.39 -56.55
C ASP A 106 -29.49 25.73 -57.20
N GLY A 107 -28.75 26.80 -56.91
CA GLY A 107 -28.93 28.11 -57.55
C GLY A 107 -28.65 28.12 -59.05
N LEU A 108 -27.66 27.36 -59.52
CA LEU A 108 -27.36 27.22 -60.96
C LEU A 108 -28.40 26.38 -61.70
N ILE A 109 -28.91 25.32 -61.06
CA ILE A 109 -29.98 24.47 -61.62
C ILE A 109 -31.30 25.25 -61.71
N ALA A 110 -31.56 26.16 -60.75
CA ALA A 110 -32.78 26.97 -60.70
C ALA A 110 -32.82 28.10 -61.74
N GLN A 111 -31.71 28.42 -62.43
CA GLN A 111 -31.74 29.41 -63.51
C GLN A 111 -32.41 28.80 -64.75
N PRO A 112 -33.55 29.35 -65.23
CA PRO A 112 -34.16 28.87 -66.46
C PRO A 112 -33.21 29.17 -67.63
N LYS A 113 -32.97 28.17 -68.49
CA LYS A 113 -32.30 28.39 -69.79
C LYS A 113 -33.13 29.39 -70.59
N THR A 114 -32.78 30.67 -70.56
CA THR A 114 -33.18 31.64 -71.57
C THR A 114 -32.39 31.31 -72.83
N VAL A 115 -32.91 30.35 -73.59
CA VAL A 115 -32.49 30.14 -74.99
C VAL A 115 -33.15 31.26 -75.81
N PRO A 116 -32.39 31.99 -76.64
CA PRO A 116 -32.92 33.08 -77.47
C PRO A 116 -33.93 32.62 -78.51
#